data_AF-A0A8J3H9C4-F1
#
_entry.id   AF-A0A8J3H9C4-F1
#
_cell.length_a   1.000
_cell.length_b   1.000
_cell.length_c   1.000
_cell.angle_alpha   90.00
_cell.angle_beta   90.00
_cell.angle_gamma   90.00
#
_symmetry.space_group_name_H-M   'P 1'
#
loop_
_entity.id
_entity.type
_entity.pdbx_description
1 polymer ?
#
loop_
_entity_poly.entity_id
_entity_poly.type
_entity_poly.pdbx_seq_one_letter_code
_entity_poly.pdbx_strand_id
1 'polypeptide(L)'
;MKRLAIACLLILLPAAVGAAPACGNTAAGFEAWKAGFATEARRAGVGTRGLQALAQARYATRTIAADRNQKSFRYSLEKFMQLRGADAIVAEGRRRKARDPAFYASLERAYGVPSGVLIAIHGMETGFGRFMGDSPVVSAITTLAYDCRRSDFFVPHALAALTLVDRGEISINTRGARHGELGHTQFLPGNALTYGVDGNGDGRIDFYDISDALASTANFLHRKGWRPGRGYQPAEPNFAVIRQWNAASVYQQAIALMAARIDR
;
A
#
# COMPACT_ATOMS: atom_id res chain seq x y z
N MET A 1 54.92 15.19 -50.00
CA MET A 1 54.97 15.82 -48.66
C MET A 1 53.81 15.28 -47.83
N LYS A 2 54.11 14.72 -46.66
CA LYS A 2 53.23 13.82 -45.87
C LYS A 2 52.08 14.60 -45.21
N ARG A 3 50.84 14.13 -45.36
CA ARG A 3 49.66 14.68 -44.68
C ARG A 3 49.69 14.24 -43.20
N LEU A 4 49.74 15.21 -42.29
CA LEU A 4 49.64 14.99 -40.85
C LEU A 4 48.18 14.64 -40.51
N ALA A 5 47.95 13.42 -40.01
CA ALA A 5 46.66 13.03 -39.44
C ALA A 5 46.63 13.46 -37.97
N ILE A 6 45.74 14.39 -37.61
CA ILE A 6 45.49 14.79 -36.23
C ILE A 6 44.58 13.73 -35.62
N ALA A 7 45.13 12.89 -34.74
CA ALA A 7 44.36 11.96 -33.93
C ALA A 7 43.67 12.73 -32.80
N CYS A 8 42.35 12.92 -32.92
CA CYS A 8 41.51 13.45 -31.85
C CYS A 8 41.38 12.38 -30.75
N LEU A 9 42.11 12.56 -29.65
CA LEU A 9 41.99 11.72 -28.46
C LEU A 9 40.70 12.12 -27.71
N LEU A 10 39.62 11.37 -27.93
CA LEU A 10 38.39 11.48 -27.15
C LEU A 10 38.64 10.97 -25.72
N ILE A 11 38.83 11.90 -24.79
CA ILE A 11 38.85 11.61 -23.35
C ILE A 11 37.41 11.29 -22.93
N LEU A 12 37.09 10.00 -22.82
CA LEU A 12 35.87 9.54 -22.16
C LEU A 12 36.00 9.84 -20.66
N LEU A 13 35.43 10.97 -20.23
CA LEU A 13 35.17 11.22 -18.81
C LEU A 13 34.20 10.15 -18.31
N PRO A 14 34.51 9.41 -17.23
CA PRO A 14 33.54 8.50 -16.64
C PRO A 14 32.34 9.31 -16.20
N ALA A 15 31.16 8.98 -16.74
CA ALA A 15 29.92 9.53 -16.25
C ALA A 15 29.84 9.19 -14.76
N ALA A 16 29.76 10.22 -13.90
CA ALA A 16 29.50 10.04 -12.49
C ALA A 16 28.15 9.32 -12.35
N VAL A 17 28.21 8.01 -12.14
CA VAL A 17 27.08 7.22 -11.70
C VAL A 17 26.79 7.70 -10.29
N GLY A 18 25.93 8.72 -10.17
CA GLY A 18 25.58 9.29 -8.87
C GLY A 18 25.12 8.18 -7.95
N ALA A 19 25.85 7.98 -6.85
CA ALA A 19 25.50 7.03 -5.81
C ALA A 19 24.08 7.32 -5.32
N ALA A 20 23.29 6.27 -5.10
CA ALA A 20 21.99 6.42 -4.45
C ALA A 20 22.19 7.17 -3.12
N PRO A 21 21.28 8.10 -2.77
CA PRO A 21 21.40 8.83 -1.51
C PRO A 21 21.42 7.84 -0.35
N ALA A 22 22.44 7.94 0.50
CA ALA A 22 22.55 7.07 1.66
C ALA A 22 21.32 7.25 2.57
N CYS A 23 20.72 6.13 2.96
CA CYS A 23 19.69 6.10 4.00
C CYS A 23 20.24 6.65 5.32
N GLY A 24 19.37 6.98 6.27
CA GLY A 24 19.80 7.37 7.61
C GLY A 24 18.75 7.07 8.67
N ASN A 25 19.13 7.21 9.93
CA ASN A 25 18.33 6.70 11.05
C ASN A 25 17.71 7.79 11.92
N THR A 26 17.90 9.07 11.57
CA THR A 26 17.45 10.25 12.36
C THR A 26 17.02 11.39 11.45
N ALA A 27 16.25 12.35 11.97
CA ALA A 27 15.76 13.49 11.19
C ALA A 27 16.86 14.35 10.53
N ALA A 28 18.08 14.35 11.08
CA ALA A 28 19.15 15.26 10.67
C ALA A 28 19.56 15.12 9.19
N GLY A 29 19.50 13.91 8.63
CA GLY A 29 19.86 13.66 7.24
C GLY A 29 18.69 13.65 6.26
N PHE A 30 17.45 13.80 6.73
CA PHE A 30 16.26 13.62 5.90
C PHE A 30 16.16 14.66 4.77
N GLU A 31 16.44 15.93 5.06
CA GLU A 31 16.39 17.00 4.05
C GLU A 31 17.43 16.80 2.93
N ALA A 32 18.66 16.42 3.30
CA ALA A 32 19.72 16.11 2.34
C ALA A 32 19.37 14.86 1.51
N TRP A 33 18.83 13.83 2.14
CA TRP A 33 18.36 12.62 1.46
C TRP A 33 17.25 12.94 0.45
N LYS A 34 16.26 13.76 0.80
CA LYS A 34 15.18 14.17 -0.11
C LYS A 34 15.71 14.80 -1.40
N ALA A 35 16.74 15.64 -1.30
CA ALA A 35 17.35 16.28 -2.47
C ALA A 35 17.99 15.24 -3.42
N GLY A 36 18.67 14.23 -2.86
CA GLY A 36 19.20 13.11 -3.64
C GLY A 36 18.10 12.21 -4.20
N PHE A 37 17.10 11.87 -3.38
CA PHE A 37 15.98 11.01 -3.76
C PHE A 37 15.11 11.66 -4.84
N ALA A 38 15.03 12.99 -4.90
CA ALA A 38 14.36 13.69 -5.99
C ALA A 38 14.98 13.37 -7.37
N THR A 39 16.27 13.07 -7.44
CA THR A 39 16.92 12.64 -8.69
C THR A 39 16.51 11.24 -9.08
N GLU A 40 16.40 10.32 -8.12
CA GLU A 40 15.88 8.98 -8.33
C GLU A 40 14.40 9.01 -8.75
N ALA A 41 13.58 9.81 -8.05
CA ALA A 41 12.18 10.02 -8.34
C ALA A 41 11.96 10.54 -9.77
N ARG A 42 12.74 11.56 -10.20
CA ARG A 42 12.72 12.05 -11.59
C ARG A 42 13.03 10.94 -12.60
N ARG A 43 14.06 10.12 -12.34
CA ARG A 43 14.43 8.99 -13.21
C ARG A 43 13.34 7.93 -13.28
N ALA A 44 12.59 7.75 -12.19
CA ALA A 44 11.44 6.86 -12.12
C ALA A 44 10.16 7.46 -12.74
N GLY A 45 10.22 8.68 -13.30
CA GLY A 45 9.10 9.32 -13.98
C GLY A 45 8.18 10.14 -13.08
N VAL A 46 8.57 10.42 -11.83
CA VAL A 46 7.83 11.34 -10.95
C VAL A 46 7.92 12.76 -11.51
N GLY A 47 6.76 13.38 -11.67
CA GLY A 47 6.56 14.72 -12.21
C GLY A 47 6.64 15.84 -11.17
N THR A 48 6.28 17.04 -11.61
CA THR A 48 6.47 18.27 -10.82
C THR A 48 5.69 18.27 -9.51
N ARG A 49 4.44 17.77 -9.49
CA ARG A 49 3.59 17.79 -8.28
C ARG A 49 4.13 16.81 -7.24
N GLY A 50 4.53 15.62 -7.66
CA GLY A 50 5.18 14.62 -6.83
C GLY A 50 6.48 15.14 -6.24
N LEU A 51 7.36 15.73 -7.05
CA LEU A 51 8.63 16.31 -6.56
C LEU A 51 8.41 17.48 -5.60
N GLN A 52 7.40 18.30 -5.84
CA GLN A 52 7.03 19.38 -4.93
C GLN A 52 6.50 18.83 -3.59
N ALA A 53 5.70 17.76 -3.62
CA ALA A 53 5.25 17.09 -2.42
C ALA A 53 6.40 16.40 -1.65
N LEU A 54 7.38 15.81 -2.36
CA LEU A 54 8.61 15.32 -1.75
C LEU A 54 9.34 16.44 -1.03
N ALA A 55 9.57 17.59 -1.68
CA ALA A 55 10.24 18.73 -1.07
C ALA A 55 9.53 19.20 0.23
N GLN A 56 8.20 19.18 0.24
CA GLN A 56 7.38 19.56 1.40
C GLN A 56 7.26 18.48 2.48
N ALA A 57 7.61 17.22 2.18
CA ALA A 57 7.52 16.12 3.12
C ALA A 57 8.36 16.40 4.37
N ARG A 58 7.84 16.04 5.54
CA ARG A 58 8.52 16.24 6.83
C ARG A 58 8.85 14.90 7.46
N TYR A 59 9.97 14.83 8.17
CA TYR A 59 10.37 13.63 8.88
C TYR A 59 9.28 13.21 9.90
N ALA A 60 8.77 11.99 9.76
CA ALA A 60 7.65 11.49 10.54
C ALA A 60 8.12 10.67 11.75
N THR A 61 8.49 11.35 12.85
CA THR A 61 8.98 10.68 14.07
C THR A 61 8.02 9.64 14.63
N ARG A 62 6.70 9.89 14.58
CA ARG A 62 5.68 8.92 15.04
C ARG A 62 5.62 7.66 14.17
N THR A 63 5.89 7.79 12.86
CA THR A 63 5.99 6.67 11.94
C THR A 63 7.18 5.79 12.31
N ILE A 64 8.37 6.38 12.48
CA ILE A 64 9.57 5.64 12.89
C ILE A 64 9.38 4.95 14.24
N ALA A 65 8.80 5.66 15.22
CA ALA A 65 8.51 5.09 16.52
C ALA A 65 7.55 3.90 16.43
N ALA A 66 6.54 3.94 15.55
CA ALA A 66 5.62 2.83 15.35
C ALA A 66 6.27 1.64 14.64
N ASP A 67 6.99 1.92 13.56
CA ASP A 67 7.63 0.93 12.70
C ASP A 67 8.72 0.14 13.45
N ARG A 68 9.54 0.81 14.26
CA ARG A 68 10.56 0.16 15.10
C ARG A 68 9.99 -0.59 16.31
N ASN A 69 8.78 -0.25 16.75
CA ASN A 69 8.08 -0.91 17.85
C ASN A 69 7.09 -1.99 17.39
N GLN A 70 7.01 -2.28 16.09
CA GLN A 70 6.12 -3.30 15.56
C GLN A 70 6.58 -4.69 16.04
N LYS A 71 5.76 -5.34 16.88
CA LYS A 71 6.02 -6.70 17.39
C LYS A 71 5.09 -7.69 16.71
N SER A 72 5.60 -8.89 16.43
CA SER A 72 4.78 -10.00 15.96
C SER A 72 3.69 -10.34 16.98
N PHE A 73 2.50 -10.70 16.50
CA PHE A 73 1.43 -11.20 17.36
C PHE A 73 1.89 -12.48 18.07
N ARG A 74 1.74 -12.51 19.41
CA ARG A 74 2.04 -13.69 20.25
C ARG A 74 0.78 -14.33 20.83
N TYR A 75 -0.39 -13.99 20.28
CA TYR A 75 -1.68 -14.48 20.74
C TYR A 75 -2.05 -15.79 20.04
N SER A 76 -2.83 -16.63 20.71
CA SER A 76 -3.61 -17.67 20.02
C SER A 76 -4.58 -17.03 19.03
N LEU A 77 -5.02 -17.78 18.01
CA LEU A 77 -5.98 -17.29 17.04
C LEU A 77 -7.28 -16.82 17.72
N GLU A 78 -7.80 -17.61 18.66
CA GLU A 78 -9.00 -17.26 19.41
C GLU A 78 -8.85 -15.93 20.14
N LYS A 79 -7.74 -15.74 20.87
CA LYS A 79 -7.48 -14.49 21.59
C LYS A 79 -7.32 -13.33 20.62
N PHE A 80 -6.65 -13.54 19.49
CA PHE A 80 -6.51 -12.53 18.44
C PHE A 80 -7.87 -12.11 17.89
N MET A 81 -8.74 -13.06 17.53
CA MET A 81 -10.09 -12.78 17.02
C MET A 81 -10.95 -12.04 18.05
N GLN A 82 -10.86 -12.42 19.34
CA GLN A 82 -11.54 -11.71 20.43
C GLN A 82 -11.07 -10.25 20.53
N LEU A 83 -9.75 -10.02 20.58
CA LEU A 83 -9.17 -8.67 20.70
C LEU A 83 -9.47 -7.79 19.48
N ARG A 84 -9.60 -8.39 18.29
CA ARG A 84 -9.97 -7.69 17.06
C ARG A 84 -11.47 -7.50 16.89
N GLY A 85 -12.30 -7.99 17.82
CA GLY A 85 -13.75 -7.85 17.75
C GLY A 85 -14.35 -8.59 16.56
N ALA A 86 -13.86 -9.80 16.26
CA ALA A 86 -14.27 -10.58 15.09
C ALA A 86 -15.80 -10.78 15.00
N ASP A 87 -16.48 -11.00 16.13
CA ASP A 87 -17.94 -11.16 16.14
C ASP A 87 -18.67 -9.88 15.75
N ALA A 88 -18.17 -8.72 16.19
CA ALA A 88 -18.72 -7.42 15.79
C ALA A 88 -18.47 -7.15 14.31
N ILE A 89 -17.28 -7.48 13.79
CA ILE A 89 -16.95 -7.40 12.36
C ILE A 89 -17.87 -8.30 11.54
N VAL A 90 -18.11 -9.54 11.96
CA VAL A 90 -19.01 -10.47 11.25
C VAL A 90 -20.45 -9.94 11.24
N ALA A 91 -20.96 -9.51 12.40
CA ALA A 91 -22.32 -9.00 12.50
C ALA A 91 -22.54 -7.74 11.64
N GLU A 92 -21.60 -6.80 11.68
CA GLU A 92 -21.64 -5.60 10.84
C GLU A 92 -21.44 -5.94 9.35
N GLY A 93 -20.55 -6.88 9.05
CA GLY A 93 -20.30 -7.34 7.68
C GLY A 93 -21.55 -7.91 7.03
N ARG A 94 -22.31 -8.73 7.76
CA ARG A 94 -23.62 -9.24 7.29
C ARG A 94 -24.62 -8.12 7.03
N ARG A 95 -24.71 -7.14 7.92
CA ARG A 95 -25.60 -5.97 7.74
C ARG A 95 -25.23 -5.16 6.50
N ARG A 96 -23.93 -4.94 6.27
CA ARG A 96 -23.42 -4.22 5.09
C ARG A 96 -23.73 -5.00 3.81
N LYS A 97 -23.43 -6.30 3.78
CA LYS A 97 -23.74 -7.17 2.64
C LYS A 97 -25.24 -7.16 2.31
N ALA A 98 -26.10 -7.22 3.33
CA ALA A 98 -27.55 -7.17 3.15
C ALA A 98 -28.09 -5.80 2.74
N ARG A 99 -27.41 -4.71 3.10
CA ARG A 99 -27.80 -3.35 2.73
C ARG A 99 -27.53 -3.06 1.25
N ASP A 100 -26.43 -3.58 0.71
CA ASP A 100 -26.06 -3.39 -0.70
C ASP A 100 -25.63 -4.71 -1.37
N PRO A 101 -26.57 -5.65 -1.53
CA PRO A 101 -26.24 -6.96 -2.10
C PRO A 101 -25.80 -6.86 -3.55
N ALA A 102 -26.29 -5.86 -4.29
CA ALA A 102 -25.98 -5.68 -5.71
C ALA A 102 -24.52 -5.25 -5.92
N PHE A 103 -24.02 -4.33 -5.10
CA PHE A 103 -22.63 -3.90 -5.12
C PHE A 103 -21.66 -5.04 -4.78
N TYR A 104 -21.89 -5.76 -3.68
CA TYR A 104 -21.00 -6.86 -3.33
C TYR A 104 -21.04 -8.00 -4.35
N ALA A 105 -22.22 -8.31 -4.88
CA ALA A 105 -22.35 -9.29 -5.96
C ALA A 105 -21.69 -8.82 -7.27
N SER A 106 -21.61 -7.52 -7.56
CA SER A 106 -20.90 -7.03 -8.75
C SER A 106 -19.40 -7.22 -8.64
N LEU A 107 -18.81 -6.94 -7.47
CA LEU A 107 -17.40 -7.21 -7.20
C LEU A 107 -17.08 -8.70 -7.31
N GLU A 108 -17.92 -9.55 -6.73
CA GLU A 108 -17.74 -11.00 -6.79
C GLU A 108 -17.85 -11.53 -8.22
N ARG A 109 -18.80 -11.03 -9.03
CA ARG A 109 -18.87 -11.38 -10.46
C ARG A 109 -17.65 -10.93 -11.25
N ALA A 110 -17.13 -9.73 -10.98
CA ALA A 110 -16.01 -9.16 -11.72
C ALA A 110 -14.67 -9.85 -11.41
N TYR A 111 -14.44 -10.22 -10.14
CA TYR A 111 -13.12 -10.68 -9.69
C TYR A 111 -13.11 -12.14 -9.20
N GLY A 112 -14.27 -12.74 -8.98
CA GLY A 112 -14.44 -14.08 -8.42
C GLY A 112 -14.08 -14.21 -6.94
N VAL A 113 -13.84 -13.09 -6.26
CA VAL A 113 -13.53 -13.01 -4.83
C VAL A 113 -14.83 -12.88 -4.04
N PRO A 114 -15.15 -13.80 -3.12
CA PRO A 114 -16.36 -13.74 -2.33
C PRO A 114 -16.47 -12.45 -1.53
N SER A 115 -17.69 -11.92 -1.48
CA SER A 115 -18.02 -10.70 -0.76
C SER A 115 -17.53 -10.71 0.70
N GLY A 116 -17.68 -11.84 1.40
CA GLY A 116 -17.24 -12.00 2.79
C GLY A 116 -15.74 -11.76 2.99
N VAL A 117 -14.89 -12.09 2.00
CA VAL A 117 -13.44 -11.86 2.07
C VAL A 117 -13.13 -10.36 2.05
N LEU A 118 -13.76 -9.63 1.12
CA LEU A 118 -13.58 -8.17 0.98
C LEU A 118 -14.08 -7.44 2.24
N ILE A 119 -15.23 -7.85 2.76
CA ILE A 119 -15.84 -7.27 3.97
C ILE A 119 -14.99 -7.58 5.21
N ALA A 120 -14.47 -8.80 5.34
CA ALA A 120 -13.61 -9.19 6.46
C ALA A 120 -12.30 -8.37 6.48
N ILE A 121 -11.70 -8.16 5.30
CA ILE A 121 -10.53 -7.27 5.14
C ILE A 121 -10.89 -5.86 5.57
N HIS A 122 -11.95 -5.28 5.01
CA HIS A 122 -12.36 -3.90 5.32
C HIS A 122 -12.65 -3.68 6.82
N GLY A 123 -13.33 -4.64 7.47
CA GLY A 123 -13.58 -4.60 8.90
C GLY A 123 -12.30 -4.68 9.73
N MET A 124 -11.37 -5.57 9.34
CA MET A 124 -10.10 -5.73 10.02
C MET A 124 -9.18 -4.51 9.87
N GLU A 125 -9.09 -3.95 8.67
CA GLU A 125 -8.15 -2.85 8.40
C GLU A 125 -8.55 -1.55 9.11
N THR A 126 -9.81 -1.15 9.02
CA THR A 126 -10.23 0.21 9.43
C THR A 126 -11.52 0.26 10.24
N GLY A 127 -12.09 -0.90 10.60
CA GLY A 127 -13.43 -0.95 11.18
C GLY A 127 -14.47 -0.35 10.23
N PHE A 128 -14.37 -0.71 8.95
CA PHE A 128 -15.23 -0.22 7.88
C PHE A 128 -15.13 1.29 7.61
N GLY A 129 -13.91 1.83 7.63
CA GLY A 129 -13.63 3.25 7.43
C GLY A 129 -13.77 4.11 8.67
N ARG A 130 -14.07 3.53 9.84
CA ARG A 130 -14.19 4.29 11.11
C ARG A 130 -12.90 5.01 11.49
N PHE A 131 -11.75 4.40 11.21
CA PHE A 131 -10.45 5.05 11.35
C PHE A 131 -9.50 4.56 10.27
N MET A 132 -9.10 5.46 9.37
CA MET A 132 -8.17 5.19 8.27
C MET A 132 -6.76 5.74 8.51
N GLY A 133 -6.54 6.31 9.70
CA GLY A 133 -5.29 6.95 10.11
C GLY A 133 -5.29 8.48 9.99
N ASP A 134 -4.29 9.10 10.59
CA ASP A 134 -4.14 10.55 10.74
C ASP A 134 -2.74 11.05 10.30
N SER A 135 -1.93 10.14 9.75
CA SER A 135 -0.54 10.42 9.39
C SER A 135 -0.47 10.92 7.95
N PRO A 136 0.28 12.01 7.66
CA PRO A 136 0.42 12.48 6.28
C PRO A 136 1.19 11.44 5.46
N VAL A 137 0.52 10.86 4.46
CA VAL A 137 1.00 9.65 3.75
C VAL A 137 2.37 9.86 3.12
N VAL A 138 2.53 10.95 2.36
CA VAL A 138 3.79 11.26 1.67
C VAL A 138 4.93 11.41 2.69
N SER A 139 4.69 12.06 3.83
CA SER A 139 5.69 12.21 4.89
C SER A 139 6.04 10.88 5.56
N ALA A 140 5.03 10.05 5.87
CA ALA A 140 5.23 8.75 6.49
C ALA A 140 6.05 7.80 5.60
N ILE A 141 5.65 7.65 4.33
CA ILE A 141 6.29 6.68 3.42
C ILE A 141 7.70 7.12 3.01
N THR A 142 7.92 8.42 2.78
CA THR A 142 9.27 8.94 2.46
C THR A 142 10.21 8.84 3.66
N THR A 143 9.70 9.03 4.87
CA THR A 143 10.46 8.80 6.11
C THR A 143 10.89 7.34 6.24
N LEU A 144 10.03 6.38 5.89
CA LEU A 144 10.37 4.95 5.92
C LEU A 144 11.30 4.53 4.78
N ALA A 145 11.19 5.14 3.61
CA ALA A 145 12.14 4.96 2.51
C ALA A 145 13.53 5.50 2.85
N TYR A 146 13.60 6.55 3.69
CA TYR A 146 14.86 7.07 4.20
C TYR A 146 15.48 6.21 5.31
N ASP A 147 14.68 5.49 6.11
CA ASP A 147 15.17 4.71 7.25
C ASP A 147 15.94 3.45 6.80
N CYS A 148 17.21 3.33 7.21
CA CYS A 148 18.08 2.24 6.78
C CYS A 148 17.59 0.84 7.16
N ARG A 149 16.68 0.71 8.14
CA ARG A 149 16.18 -0.59 8.61
C ARG A 149 15.44 -1.36 7.51
N ARG A 150 14.67 -0.66 6.68
CA ARG A 150 13.79 -1.24 5.64
C ARG A 150 13.65 -0.37 4.38
N SER A 151 14.62 0.50 4.13
CA SER A 151 14.66 1.41 2.97
C SER A 151 14.22 0.73 1.68
N ASP A 152 14.84 -0.39 1.29
CA ASP A 152 14.58 -1.08 0.03
C ASP A 152 13.12 -1.53 -0.15
N PHE A 153 12.44 -1.87 0.94
CA PHE A 153 11.02 -2.22 0.90
C PHE A 153 10.14 -0.98 0.66
N PHE A 154 10.50 0.17 1.23
CA PHE A 154 9.67 1.37 1.19
C PHE A 154 10.00 2.33 0.04
N VAL A 155 11.20 2.27 -0.55
CA VAL A 155 11.57 3.10 -1.71
C VAL A 155 10.56 2.97 -2.87
N PRO A 156 10.17 1.76 -3.33
CA PRO A 156 9.16 1.63 -4.38
C PRO A 156 7.80 2.23 -3.99
N HIS A 157 7.44 2.17 -2.71
CA HIS A 157 6.21 2.75 -2.20
C HIS A 157 6.30 4.29 -2.08
N ALA A 158 7.46 4.84 -1.74
CA ALA A 158 7.68 6.28 -1.76
C ALA A 158 7.58 6.83 -3.18
N LEU A 159 8.25 6.19 -4.16
CA LEU A 159 8.11 6.53 -5.58
C LEU A 159 6.65 6.48 -6.03
N ALA A 160 5.95 5.40 -5.70
CA ALA A 160 4.54 5.26 -6.05
C ALA A 160 3.66 6.35 -5.41
N ALA A 161 3.88 6.71 -4.15
CA ALA A 161 3.13 7.79 -3.50
C ALA A 161 3.33 9.13 -4.23
N LEU A 162 4.55 9.44 -4.66
CA LEU A 162 4.80 10.67 -5.43
C LEU A 162 4.12 10.63 -6.81
N THR A 163 4.12 9.48 -7.48
CA THR A 163 3.37 9.28 -8.73
C THR A 163 1.86 9.45 -8.52
N LEU A 164 1.29 8.94 -7.42
CA LEU A 164 -0.12 9.15 -7.08
C LEU A 164 -0.43 10.63 -6.83
N VAL A 165 0.52 11.41 -6.30
CA VAL A 165 0.38 12.88 -6.20
C VAL A 165 0.35 13.55 -7.57
N ASP A 166 1.18 13.10 -8.51
CA ASP A 166 1.16 13.62 -9.90
C ASP A 166 -0.17 13.34 -10.58
N ARG A 167 -0.75 12.15 -10.37
CA ARG A 167 -2.08 11.78 -10.87
C ARG A 167 -3.23 12.51 -10.17
N GLY A 168 -2.94 13.16 -9.04
CA GLY A 168 -3.96 13.82 -8.23
C GLY A 168 -4.88 12.87 -7.47
N GLU A 169 -4.49 11.60 -7.33
CA GLU A 169 -5.17 10.58 -6.52
C GLU A 169 -4.91 10.81 -5.03
N ILE A 170 -3.72 11.35 -4.67
CA ILE A 170 -3.41 11.82 -3.32
C ILE A 170 -2.75 13.20 -3.35
N SER A 171 -2.57 13.81 -2.16
CA SER A 171 -1.86 15.07 -1.97
C SER A 171 -0.94 15.00 -0.74
N ILE A 172 -0.14 16.05 -0.53
CA ILE A 172 0.67 16.18 0.69
C ILE A 172 -0.17 16.20 1.98
N ASN A 173 -1.46 16.55 1.88
CA ASN A 173 -2.39 16.61 3.01
C ASN A 173 -3.16 15.29 3.22
N THR A 174 -3.07 14.34 2.30
CA THR A 174 -3.77 13.05 2.39
C THR A 174 -3.31 12.28 3.63
N ARG A 175 -4.27 11.77 4.40
CA ARG A 175 -4.06 11.12 5.70
C ARG A 175 -4.25 9.61 5.61
N GLY A 176 -3.30 8.85 6.11
CA GLY A 176 -3.37 7.39 6.15
C GLY A 176 -2.82 6.85 7.46
N ALA A 177 -2.58 5.54 7.50
CA ALA A 177 -1.97 4.94 8.68
C ALA A 177 -0.47 5.22 8.77
N ARG A 178 0.10 4.74 9.88
CA ARG A 178 1.43 5.15 10.32
C ARG A 178 2.53 4.80 9.32
N HIS A 179 2.38 3.79 8.48
CA HIS A 179 3.38 3.44 7.46
C HIS A 179 3.03 3.96 6.06
N GLY A 180 2.02 4.85 5.96
CA GLY A 180 1.60 5.44 4.69
C GLY A 180 0.56 4.60 3.94
N GLU A 181 -0.12 3.68 4.62
CA GLU A 181 -1.23 2.92 4.06
C GLU A 181 -2.45 3.82 3.78
N LEU A 182 -3.11 3.59 2.64
CA LEU A 182 -4.18 4.41 2.10
C LEU A 182 -5.56 3.85 2.44
N GLY A 183 -6.41 4.72 2.99
CA GLY A 183 -7.87 4.60 2.95
C GLY A 183 -8.47 3.33 3.56
N HIS A 184 -9.60 2.90 3.02
CA HIS A 184 -10.49 1.90 3.62
C HIS A 184 -9.83 0.54 3.89
N THR A 185 -8.95 0.09 3.00
CA THR A 185 -8.29 -1.22 3.09
C THR A 185 -6.78 -1.12 3.23
N GLN A 186 -6.25 0.07 3.58
CA GLN A 186 -4.87 0.23 4.02
C GLN A 186 -3.85 -0.26 2.98
N PHE A 187 -4.07 0.09 1.71
CA PHE A 187 -3.13 -0.20 0.64
C PHE A 187 -1.83 0.59 0.82
N LEU A 188 -0.68 -0.07 0.77
CA LEU A 188 0.58 0.66 0.56
C LEU A 188 0.57 1.32 -0.84
N PRO A 189 1.17 2.51 -1.00
CA PRO A 189 1.06 3.28 -2.26
C PRO A 189 1.49 2.53 -3.52
N GLY A 190 2.50 1.66 -3.42
CA GLY A 190 2.92 0.82 -4.56
C GLY A 190 1.87 -0.21 -4.98
N ASN A 191 1.16 -0.79 -4.00
CA ASN A 191 0.03 -1.64 -4.31
C ASN A 191 -1.14 -0.81 -4.87
N ALA A 192 -1.39 0.38 -4.33
CA ALA A 192 -2.44 1.26 -4.84
C ALA A 192 -2.21 1.63 -6.30
N LEU A 193 -0.98 2.04 -6.64
CA LEU A 193 -0.59 2.34 -8.02
C LEU A 193 -0.70 1.13 -8.96
N THR A 194 -0.47 -0.08 -8.46
CA THR A 194 -0.46 -1.31 -9.27
C THR A 194 -1.85 -1.91 -9.45
N TYR A 195 -2.69 -1.85 -8.42
CA TYR A 195 -3.94 -2.61 -8.31
C TYR A 195 -5.19 -1.73 -8.19
N GLY A 196 -5.03 -0.40 -8.13
CA GLY A 196 -6.11 0.56 -8.08
C GLY A 196 -7.10 0.39 -9.22
N VAL A 197 -8.39 0.49 -8.89
CA VAL A 197 -9.51 0.44 -9.83
C VAL A 197 -10.47 1.55 -9.46
N ASP A 198 -10.89 2.32 -10.46
CA ASP A 198 -12.05 3.21 -10.40
C ASP A 198 -13.31 2.34 -10.33
N GLY A 199 -13.81 2.13 -9.12
CA GLY A 199 -14.91 1.23 -8.81
C GLY A 199 -16.27 1.89 -8.94
N ASN A 200 -16.34 3.22 -8.88
CA ASN A 200 -17.57 3.99 -9.02
C ASN A 200 -17.77 4.59 -10.43
N GLY A 201 -16.74 4.59 -11.28
CA GLY A 201 -16.76 5.03 -12.67
C GLY A 201 -16.64 6.55 -12.86
N ASP A 202 -16.13 7.29 -11.87
CA ASP A 202 -16.02 8.75 -11.92
C ASP A 202 -14.76 9.28 -12.62
N GLY A 203 -13.90 8.37 -13.10
CA GLY A 203 -12.65 8.66 -13.77
C GLY A 203 -11.46 8.88 -12.83
N ARG A 204 -11.62 8.63 -11.52
CA ARG A 204 -10.57 8.74 -10.51
C ARG A 204 -10.45 7.44 -9.71
N ILE A 205 -9.30 7.28 -9.07
CA ILE A 205 -9.07 6.19 -8.12
C ILE A 205 -8.85 6.82 -6.76
N ASP A 206 -9.86 6.74 -5.89
CA ASP A 206 -9.84 7.28 -4.54
C ASP A 206 -9.98 6.14 -3.51
N PHE A 207 -8.89 5.78 -2.84
CA PHE A 207 -8.90 4.74 -1.79
C PHE A 207 -9.72 5.13 -0.54
N TYR A 208 -10.18 6.38 -0.45
CA TYR A 208 -11.11 6.87 0.57
C TYR A 208 -12.58 6.78 0.13
N ASP A 209 -12.84 6.45 -1.13
CA ASP A 209 -14.13 5.94 -1.58
C ASP A 209 -14.20 4.41 -1.36
N ILE A 210 -15.35 3.94 -0.87
CA ILE A 210 -15.53 2.54 -0.53
C ILE A 210 -15.59 1.64 -1.78
N SER A 211 -16.13 2.15 -2.89
CA SER A 211 -16.30 1.41 -4.14
C SER A 211 -14.93 1.11 -4.74
N ASP A 212 -14.10 2.15 -4.87
CA ASP A 212 -12.74 2.06 -5.38
C ASP A 212 -11.86 1.19 -4.49
N ALA A 213 -11.91 1.38 -3.17
CA ALA A 213 -11.10 0.59 -2.26
C ALA A 213 -11.44 -0.90 -2.30
N LEU A 214 -12.72 -1.26 -2.36
CA LEU A 214 -13.14 -2.66 -2.40
C LEU A 214 -12.94 -3.30 -3.79
N ALA A 215 -13.16 -2.54 -4.88
CA ALA A 215 -12.81 -2.98 -6.23
C ALA A 215 -11.29 -3.22 -6.36
N SER A 216 -10.48 -2.30 -5.86
CA SER A 216 -9.01 -2.42 -5.83
C SER A 216 -8.55 -3.61 -4.98
N THR A 217 -9.21 -3.87 -3.84
CA THR A 217 -8.93 -5.04 -2.99
C THR A 217 -9.26 -6.35 -3.71
N ALA A 218 -10.41 -6.39 -4.39
CA ALA A 218 -10.81 -7.56 -5.19
C ALA A 218 -9.85 -7.78 -6.37
N ASN A 219 -9.46 -6.72 -7.07
CA ASN A 219 -8.48 -6.76 -8.15
C ASN A 219 -7.10 -7.22 -7.66
N PHE A 220 -6.64 -6.77 -6.48
CA PHE A 220 -5.41 -7.24 -5.88
C PHE A 220 -5.44 -8.75 -5.67
N LEU A 221 -6.47 -9.28 -5.02
CA LEU A 221 -6.58 -10.72 -4.76
C LEU A 221 -6.68 -11.51 -6.07
N HIS A 222 -7.49 -11.03 -7.02
CA HIS A 222 -7.60 -11.61 -8.36
C HIS A 222 -6.24 -11.71 -9.05
N ARG A 223 -5.52 -10.59 -9.16
CA ARG A 223 -4.20 -10.53 -9.81
C ARG A 223 -3.10 -11.26 -9.05
N LYS A 224 -3.29 -11.53 -7.75
CA LYS A 224 -2.41 -12.41 -6.94
C LYS A 224 -2.73 -13.89 -7.11
N GLY A 225 -3.67 -14.24 -7.99
CA GLY A 225 -3.96 -15.62 -8.39
C GLY A 225 -5.16 -16.24 -7.69
N TRP A 226 -6.11 -15.43 -7.22
CA TRP A 226 -7.39 -15.95 -6.71
C TRP A 226 -8.09 -16.81 -7.77
N ARG A 227 -8.53 -18.01 -7.36
CA ARG A 227 -9.21 -18.97 -8.23
C ARG A 227 -10.70 -18.99 -7.88
N PRO A 228 -11.58 -18.46 -8.74
CA PRO A 228 -13.02 -18.43 -8.47
C PRO A 228 -13.58 -19.83 -8.13
N GLY A 229 -14.48 -19.90 -7.15
CA GLY A 229 -15.11 -21.16 -6.72
C GLY A 229 -14.21 -22.12 -5.92
N ARG A 230 -12.95 -21.77 -5.65
CA ARG A 230 -12.05 -22.57 -4.80
C ARG A 230 -12.08 -22.10 -3.35
N GLY A 231 -11.88 -23.05 -2.43
CA GLY A 231 -11.82 -22.78 -0.99
C GLY A 231 -10.65 -21.86 -0.59
N TYR A 232 -10.83 -21.15 0.53
CA TYR A 232 -9.94 -20.14 1.08
C TYR A 232 -9.61 -20.31 2.57
N GLN A 233 -9.93 -21.46 3.18
CA GLN A 233 -9.51 -21.87 4.52
C GLN A 233 -8.06 -22.41 4.52
N PRO A 234 -7.41 -22.57 5.69
CA PRO A 234 -6.07 -23.16 5.76
C PRO A 234 -5.96 -24.47 4.95
N ALA A 235 -4.86 -24.59 4.19
CA ALA A 235 -4.60 -25.66 3.21
C ALA A 235 -5.45 -25.64 1.92
N GLU A 236 -6.39 -24.71 1.76
CA GLU A 236 -7.15 -24.54 0.51
C GLU A 236 -6.45 -23.56 -0.47
N PRO A 237 -6.71 -23.66 -1.79
CA PRO A 237 -5.94 -22.95 -2.80
C PRO A 237 -5.88 -21.42 -2.62
N ASN A 238 -7.00 -20.80 -2.25
CA ASN A 238 -7.07 -19.33 -2.16
C ASN A 238 -6.53 -18.79 -0.83
N PHE A 239 -6.27 -19.63 0.16
CA PHE A 239 -5.64 -19.16 1.41
C PHE A 239 -4.25 -18.60 1.15
N ALA A 240 -3.50 -19.17 0.20
CA ALA A 240 -2.20 -18.65 -0.22
C ALA A 240 -2.28 -17.22 -0.79
N VAL A 241 -3.43 -16.83 -1.35
CA VAL A 241 -3.68 -15.48 -1.87
C VAL A 241 -3.98 -14.52 -0.72
N ILE A 242 -4.75 -14.94 0.29
CA ILE A 242 -4.97 -14.15 1.52
C ILE A 242 -3.63 -13.85 2.23
N ARG A 243 -2.65 -14.77 2.19
CA ARG A 243 -1.30 -14.55 2.74
C ARG A 243 -0.54 -13.39 2.10
N GLN A 244 -0.89 -13.00 0.88
CA GLN A 244 -0.30 -11.85 0.19
C GLN A 244 -0.79 -10.51 0.75
N TRP A 245 -1.92 -10.51 1.45
CA TRP A 245 -2.50 -9.30 2.05
C TRP A 245 -1.77 -8.88 3.32
N ASN A 246 -1.53 -9.83 4.24
CA ASN A 246 -0.87 -9.55 5.51
C ASN A 246 0.05 -10.72 5.87
N ALA A 247 1.27 -10.43 6.36
CA ALA A 247 2.28 -11.44 6.66
C ALA A 247 1.95 -12.32 7.90
N ALA A 248 1.09 -11.85 8.81
CA ALA A 248 0.81 -12.56 10.06
C ALA A 248 -0.20 -13.71 9.88
N SER A 249 0.18 -14.93 10.29
CA SER A 249 -0.68 -16.11 10.14
C SER A 249 -2.03 -15.99 10.85
N VAL A 250 -2.05 -15.45 12.08
CA VAL A 250 -3.30 -15.23 12.82
C VAL A 250 -4.23 -14.23 12.12
N TYR A 251 -3.67 -13.26 11.38
CA TYR A 251 -4.43 -12.29 10.59
C TYR A 251 -5.09 -12.96 9.39
N GLN A 252 -4.31 -13.77 8.66
CA GLN A 252 -4.76 -14.53 7.49
C GLN A 252 -5.90 -15.49 7.86
N GLN A 253 -5.72 -16.24 8.95
CA GLN A 253 -6.73 -17.16 9.48
C GLN A 253 -7.99 -16.43 9.92
N ALA A 254 -7.86 -15.29 10.60
CA ALA A 254 -9.00 -14.48 11.01
C ALA A 254 -9.82 -13.98 9.82
N ILE A 255 -9.17 -13.49 8.75
CA ILE A 255 -9.87 -13.10 7.51
C ILE A 255 -10.70 -14.28 6.97
N ALA A 256 -10.07 -15.44 6.79
CA ALA A 256 -10.73 -16.62 6.22
C ALA A 256 -11.93 -17.08 7.05
N LEU A 257 -11.80 -17.10 8.39
CA LEU A 257 -12.88 -17.52 9.28
C LEU A 257 -14.03 -16.50 9.34
N MET A 258 -13.73 -15.20 9.41
CA MET A 258 -14.75 -14.17 9.41
C MET A 258 -15.48 -14.10 8.07
N ALA A 259 -14.76 -14.22 6.95
CA ALA A 259 -15.34 -14.24 5.62
C ALA A 259 -16.39 -15.35 5.48
N ALA A 260 -16.04 -16.57 5.88
CA ALA A 260 -16.96 -17.70 5.86
C ALA A 260 -18.20 -17.49 6.76
N ARG A 261 -18.05 -16.79 7.89
CA ARG A 261 -19.18 -16.44 8.76
C ARG A 261 -20.04 -15.32 8.18
N ILE A 262 -19.47 -14.36 7.45
CA ILE A 262 -20.21 -13.28 6.79
C ILE A 262 -21.05 -13.82 5.62
N ASP A 263 -20.55 -14.82 4.90
CA ASP A 263 -21.22 -15.39 3.73
C ASP A 263 -22.31 -16.42 4.08
N ARG A 264 -22.37 -16.89 5.33
CA ARG A 264 -23.48 -17.69 5.88
C ARG A 264 -24.59 -16.79 6.40
#